data_AF-D1C1R4-F1
#
_entry.id   AF-D1C1R4-F1
#
_cell.length_a   1.000
_cell.length_b   1.000
_cell.length_c   1.000
_cell.angle_alpha   90.00
_cell.angle_beta   90.00
_cell.angle_gamma   90.00
#
_symmetry.space_group_name_H-M   'P 1'
#
loop_
_entity.id
_entity.type
_entity.pdbx_description
1 polymer ?
#
loop_
_entity_poly.entity_id
_entity_poly.type
_entity_poly.pdbx_seq_one_letter_code
_entity_poly.pdbx_strand_id
1 'polypeptide(L)'
;MTKSEVRHPEVHTAAVSFTGPAGQRFLRISQYAQGLVYSATAFLFLAAAVVMLGYSVIAFLETVTATTRQEFPVTMVTLINDLLLVLIIMEVLATVLSYLRDQAFTLLPFLFIAAISATRRILAVGAAMSVERLDAEEFRQAVIDLGVNAGIIVALTLALFLLSRTRVRIGHNSETVETTQPTRGE
;
A
#
# COMPACT_ATOMS: atom_id res chain seq x y z
N MET A 1 39.19 58.52 2.66
CA MET A 1 39.64 57.44 1.76
C MET A 1 39.61 56.15 2.57
N THR A 2 38.85 55.09 2.29
CA THR A 2 37.89 54.77 1.22
C THR A 2 37.07 53.56 1.74
N LYS A 3 35.74 53.61 1.61
CA LYS A 3 34.79 52.56 1.99
C LYS A 3 34.96 51.36 1.04
N SER A 4 35.36 50.19 1.52
CA SER A 4 35.38 48.96 0.72
C SER A 4 34.01 48.30 0.78
N GLU A 5 33.15 48.74 -0.13
CA GLU A 5 31.82 48.17 -0.35
C GLU A 5 31.97 46.79 -1.00
N VAL A 6 31.77 45.73 -0.22
CA VAL A 6 31.78 44.34 -0.70
C VAL A 6 30.52 44.14 -1.53
N ARG A 7 30.65 44.21 -2.86
CA ARG A 7 29.59 43.84 -3.81
C ARG A 7 29.34 42.33 -3.70
N HIS A 8 28.23 41.96 -3.07
CA HIS A 8 27.65 40.64 -3.21
C HIS A 8 27.18 40.49 -4.67
N PRO A 9 27.63 39.46 -5.42
CA PRO A 9 27.07 39.17 -6.72
C PRO A 9 25.63 38.70 -6.50
N GLU A 10 24.66 39.49 -6.94
CA GLU A 10 23.27 39.04 -7.02
C GLU A 10 23.23 37.88 -8.00
N VAL A 11 23.14 36.66 -7.45
CA VAL A 11 22.85 35.46 -8.22
C VAL A 11 21.40 35.61 -8.65
N HIS A 12 21.20 36.25 -9.80
CA HIS A 12 19.96 36.20 -10.55
C HIS A 12 19.77 34.76 -11.02
N THR A 13 19.34 33.89 -10.10
CA THR A 13 18.75 32.60 -10.40
C THR A 13 17.48 32.91 -11.17
N ALA A 14 17.59 32.87 -12.50
CA ALA A 14 16.45 32.90 -13.40
C ALA A 14 15.56 31.70 -13.07
N ALA A 15 14.58 31.90 -12.19
CA ALA A 15 13.48 30.99 -12.01
C ALA A 15 12.76 30.89 -13.36
N VAL A 16 13.01 29.81 -14.11
CA VAL A 16 12.23 29.46 -15.28
C VAL A 16 10.82 29.11 -14.78
N SER A 17 9.96 30.11 -14.71
CA SER A 17 8.56 29.99 -14.32
C SER A 17 7.78 29.35 -15.47
N PHE A 18 7.51 28.05 -15.36
CA PHE A 18 6.64 27.31 -16.27
C PHE A 18 5.14 27.70 -16.12
N THR A 19 4.84 28.88 -15.57
CA THR A 19 3.48 29.33 -15.22
C THR A 19 2.84 30.12 -16.36
N GLY A 20 2.74 29.52 -17.55
CA GLY A 20 1.94 30.08 -18.64
C GLY A 20 0.44 29.73 -18.52
N PRO A 21 -0.48 30.48 -19.16
CA PRO A 21 -1.92 30.17 -19.18
C PRO A 21 -2.24 28.81 -19.84
N ALA A 22 -1.35 28.30 -20.69
CA ALA A 22 -1.42 26.94 -21.24
C ALA A 22 -1.11 25.86 -20.18
N GLY A 23 -0.17 26.13 -19.26
CA GLY A 23 0.17 25.22 -18.16
C GLY A 23 -0.99 25.05 -17.17
N GLN A 24 -1.69 26.14 -16.83
CA GLN A 24 -2.85 26.09 -15.95
C GLN A 24 -4.04 25.30 -16.54
N ARG A 25 -4.25 25.36 -17.86
CA ARG A 25 -5.27 24.55 -18.54
C ARG A 25 -4.90 23.06 -18.53
N PHE A 26 -3.63 22.74 -18.75
CA PHE A 26 -3.13 21.36 -18.71
C PHE A 26 -3.28 20.75 -17.30
N LEU A 27 -2.97 21.53 -16.26
CA LEU A 27 -3.13 21.13 -14.85
C LEU A 27 -4.60 20.86 -14.51
N ARG A 28 -5.54 21.72 -14.95
CA ARG A 28 -6.98 21.53 -14.71
C ARG A 28 -7.57 20.30 -15.39
N ILE A 29 -7.22 20.06 -16.65
CA ILE A 29 -7.72 18.89 -17.40
C ILE A 29 -7.17 17.59 -16.78
N SER A 30 -5.91 17.61 -16.34
CA SER A 30 -5.29 16.45 -15.67
C SER A 30 -5.99 16.11 -14.35
N GLN A 31 -6.35 17.11 -13.54
CA GLN A 31 -7.03 16.88 -12.25
C GLN A 31 -8.43 16.24 -12.41
N TYR A 32 -9.19 16.66 -13.42
CA TYR A 32 -10.49 16.04 -13.74
C TYR A 32 -10.33 14.61 -14.25
N ALA A 33 -9.36 14.37 -15.15
CA ALA A 33 -9.07 13.04 -15.66
C ALA A 33 -8.63 12.08 -14.55
N GLN A 34 -7.77 12.55 -13.64
CA GLN A 34 -7.34 11.81 -12.45
C GLN A 34 -8.54 11.43 -11.57
N GLY A 35 -9.38 12.39 -11.18
CA GLY A 35 -10.57 12.12 -10.36
C GLY A 35 -11.55 11.13 -11.00
N LEU A 36 -11.71 11.18 -12.32
CA LEU A 36 -12.55 10.23 -13.06
C LEU A 36 -11.97 8.81 -13.04
N VAL A 37 -10.68 8.66 -13.36
CA VAL A 37 -10.00 7.35 -13.34
C VAL A 37 -10.04 6.74 -11.93
N TYR A 38 -9.86 7.57 -10.91
CA TYR A 38 -9.87 7.17 -9.51
C TYR A 38 -11.23 6.70 -9.03
N SER A 39 -12.28 7.48 -9.27
CA SER A 39 -13.64 7.09 -8.91
C SER A 39 -14.06 5.83 -9.67
N ALA A 40 -13.73 5.71 -10.96
CA ALA A 40 -14.01 4.52 -11.74
C ALA A 40 -13.28 3.28 -11.20
N THR A 41 -11.99 3.39 -10.89
CA THR A 41 -11.19 2.28 -10.35
C THR A 41 -11.73 1.83 -9.00
N ALA A 42 -11.95 2.77 -8.06
CA ALA A 42 -12.48 2.46 -6.75
C ALA A 42 -13.85 1.78 -6.83
N PHE A 43 -14.74 2.30 -7.70
CA PHE A 43 -16.04 1.72 -7.95
C PHE A 43 -15.95 0.29 -8.51
N LEU A 44 -15.08 0.05 -9.49
CA LEU A 44 -14.91 -1.28 -10.10
C LEU A 44 -14.38 -2.30 -9.10
N PHE A 45 -13.37 -1.96 -8.30
CA PHE A 45 -12.85 -2.83 -7.25
C PHE A 45 -13.91 -3.12 -6.18
N LEU A 46 -14.66 -2.10 -5.75
CA LEU A 46 -15.75 -2.28 -4.79
C LEU A 46 -16.85 -3.18 -5.35
N ALA A 47 -17.28 -2.94 -6.59
CA ALA A 47 -18.30 -3.75 -7.26
C ALA A 47 -17.83 -5.21 -7.40
N ALA A 48 -16.59 -5.44 -7.83
CA ALA A 48 -16.01 -6.78 -7.93
C ALA A 48 -15.97 -7.49 -6.57
N ALA A 49 -15.53 -6.80 -5.51
CA ALA A 49 -15.51 -7.36 -4.16
C ALA A 49 -16.92 -7.74 -3.67
N VAL A 50 -17.91 -6.86 -3.88
CA VAL A 50 -19.30 -7.10 -3.47
C VAL A 50 -19.93 -8.25 -4.26
N VAL A 51 -19.73 -8.29 -5.59
CA VAL A 51 -20.23 -9.37 -6.44
C VAL A 51 -19.60 -10.70 -6.06
N MET A 52 -18.28 -10.75 -5.87
CA MET A 52 -17.57 -11.97 -5.48
C MET A 52 -18.00 -12.46 -4.09
N LEU A 53 -18.16 -11.54 -3.12
CA LEU A 53 -18.66 -11.87 -1.79
C LEU A 53 -20.07 -12.45 -1.87
N GLY A 54 -20.97 -11.80 -2.59
CA GLY A 54 -22.33 -12.26 -2.78
C GLY A 54 -22.40 -13.64 -3.44
N TYR A 55 -21.62 -13.83 -4.51
CA TYR A 55 -21.50 -15.11 -5.21
C TYR A 55 -21.01 -16.21 -4.26
N SER A 56 -19.94 -15.96 -3.51
CA SER A 56 -19.35 -16.94 -2.59
C SER A 56 -20.33 -17.35 -1.49
N VAL A 57 -21.06 -16.38 -0.90
CA VAL A 57 -22.07 -16.67 0.12
C VAL A 57 -23.22 -17.50 -0.45
N ILE A 58 -23.74 -17.15 -1.62
CA ILE A 58 -24.84 -17.89 -2.26
C ILE A 58 -24.39 -19.31 -2.61
N ALA A 59 -23.25 -19.46 -3.28
CA ALA A 59 -22.70 -20.75 -3.66
C ALA A 59 -22.43 -21.64 -2.44
N PHE A 60 -21.93 -21.07 -1.35
CA PHE A 60 -21.73 -21.79 -0.09
C PHE A 60 -23.05 -22.31 0.50
N LEU A 61 -24.10 -21.47 0.57
CA LEU A 61 -25.41 -21.86 1.10
C LEU A 61 -26.08 -22.95 0.26
N GLU A 62 -26.02 -22.83 -1.07
CA GLU A 62 -26.53 -23.86 -1.99
C GLU A 62 -25.78 -25.18 -1.81
N THR A 63 -24.45 -25.12 -1.71
CA THR A 63 -23.63 -26.33 -1.56
C THR A 63 -23.88 -26.99 -0.20
N VAL A 64 -23.88 -26.25 0.91
CA VAL A 64 -24.07 -26.82 2.26
C VAL A 64 -25.46 -27.44 2.44
N THR A 65 -26.49 -26.88 1.81
CA THR A 65 -27.85 -27.45 1.90
C THR A 65 -28.02 -28.71 1.06
N ALA A 66 -27.26 -28.88 -0.02
CA ALA A 66 -27.31 -30.04 -0.91
C ALA A 66 -26.34 -31.18 -0.53
N THR A 67 -25.40 -30.94 0.38
CA THR A 67 -24.19 -31.77 0.52
C THR A 67 -24.19 -32.68 1.77
N THR A 68 -23.52 -33.83 1.66
CA THR A 68 -23.32 -34.80 2.76
C THR A 68 -22.12 -34.41 3.64
N ARG A 69 -22.09 -34.82 4.92
CA ARG A 69 -21.03 -34.44 5.91
C ARG A 69 -19.57 -34.59 5.43
N GLN A 70 -19.30 -35.46 4.45
CA GLN A 70 -17.95 -35.80 3.99
C GLN A 70 -17.31 -34.70 3.11
N GLU A 71 -18.10 -33.90 2.41
CA GLU A 71 -17.66 -32.85 1.49
C GLU A 71 -17.56 -31.47 2.18
N PHE A 72 -18.07 -31.36 3.41
CA PHE A 72 -18.10 -30.11 4.18
C PHE A 72 -16.72 -29.43 4.36
N PRO A 73 -15.61 -30.14 4.62
CA PRO A 73 -14.29 -29.52 4.71
C PRO A 73 -13.86 -28.83 3.41
N VAL A 74 -14.19 -29.44 2.26
CA VAL A 74 -13.89 -28.88 0.92
C VAL A 74 -14.68 -27.60 0.73
N THR A 75 -15.99 -27.64 0.97
CA THR A 75 -16.86 -26.46 0.86
C THR A 75 -16.38 -25.30 1.75
N MET A 76 -15.90 -25.59 2.96
CA MET A 76 -15.34 -24.59 3.87
C MET A 76 -14.05 -23.95 3.37
N VAL A 77 -13.12 -24.76 2.83
CA VAL A 77 -11.88 -24.23 2.27
C VAL A 77 -12.15 -23.39 1.03
N THR A 78 -13.08 -23.79 0.17
CA THR A 78 -13.49 -22.97 -0.99
C THR A 78 -14.04 -21.61 -0.54
N LEU A 79 -14.93 -21.59 0.46
CA LEU A 79 -15.43 -20.33 1.02
C LEU A 79 -14.29 -19.46 1.57
N ILE A 80 -13.35 -20.04 2.32
CA ILE A 80 -12.21 -19.30 2.86
C ILE A 80 -11.37 -18.71 1.71
N ASN A 81 -11.09 -19.48 0.66
CA ASN A 81 -10.33 -19.01 -0.49
C ASN A 81 -11.03 -17.84 -1.20
N ASP A 82 -12.35 -17.94 -1.41
CA ASP A 82 -13.14 -16.87 -2.00
C ASP A 82 -13.14 -15.61 -1.13
N LEU A 83 -13.30 -15.76 0.19
CA LEU A 83 -13.24 -14.64 1.12
C LEU A 83 -11.83 -14.03 1.15
N LEU A 84 -10.78 -14.83 1.09
CA LEU A 84 -9.41 -14.34 0.98
C LEU A 84 -9.23 -13.56 -0.33
N LEU A 85 -9.80 -14.02 -1.45
CA LEU A 85 -9.80 -13.28 -2.71
C LEU A 85 -10.52 -11.93 -2.58
N VAL A 86 -11.72 -11.90 -1.99
CA VAL A 86 -12.45 -10.66 -1.70
C VAL A 86 -11.58 -9.71 -0.88
N LEU A 87 -10.89 -10.25 0.12
CA LEU A 87 -10.00 -9.44 0.95
C LEU A 87 -8.75 -8.99 0.19
N ILE A 88 -8.22 -9.74 -0.80
CA ILE A 88 -7.16 -9.26 -1.71
C ILE A 88 -7.69 -8.04 -2.49
N ILE A 89 -8.89 -8.13 -3.06
CA ILE A 89 -9.51 -7.04 -3.84
C ILE A 89 -9.69 -5.80 -2.94
N MET A 90 -10.18 -5.98 -1.72
CA MET A 90 -10.36 -4.88 -0.75
C MET A 90 -9.03 -4.27 -0.29
N GLU A 91 -7.97 -5.06 -0.17
CA GLU A 91 -6.63 -4.57 0.16
C GLU A 91 -6.05 -3.69 -0.95
N VAL A 92 -6.21 -4.12 -2.20
CA VAL A 92 -5.79 -3.33 -3.37
C VAL A 92 -6.61 -2.04 -3.44
N LEU A 93 -7.93 -2.11 -3.20
CA LEU A 93 -8.78 -0.93 -3.10
C LEU A 93 -8.27 0.05 -2.03
N ALA A 94 -7.96 -0.44 -0.82
CA ALA A 94 -7.42 0.39 0.25
C ALA A 94 -6.09 1.06 -0.15
N THR A 95 -5.21 0.33 -0.85
CA THR A 95 -3.95 0.87 -1.39
C THR A 95 -4.21 2.00 -2.38
N VAL A 96 -5.12 1.76 -3.33
CA VAL A 96 -5.52 2.75 -4.33
C VAL A 96 -6.10 3.98 -3.63
N LEU A 97 -7.05 3.82 -2.70
CA LEU A 97 -7.64 4.94 -1.96
C LEU A 97 -6.59 5.71 -1.14
N SER A 98 -5.66 5.02 -0.49
CA SER A 98 -4.59 5.66 0.28
C SER A 98 -3.65 6.46 -0.61
N TYR A 99 -3.27 5.91 -1.76
CA TYR A 99 -2.45 6.61 -2.74
C TYR A 99 -3.17 7.86 -3.28
N LEU A 100 -4.45 7.72 -3.57
CA LEU A 100 -5.32 8.78 -4.07
C LEU A 100 -5.52 9.91 -3.06
N ARG A 101 -5.65 9.60 -1.77
CA ARG A 101 -5.88 10.61 -0.71
C ARG A 101 -4.65 11.47 -0.48
N ASP A 102 -3.49 10.84 -0.34
CA ASP A 102 -2.30 11.53 0.15
C ASP A 102 -1.44 12.10 -1.00
N GLN A 103 -1.65 11.66 -2.26
CA GLN A 103 -0.85 11.98 -3.48
C GLN A 103 0.68 11.85 -3.32
N ALA A 104 1.12 11.34 -2.17
CA ALA A 104 2.49 11.19 -1.76
C ALA A 104 2.70 9.71 -1.41
N PHE A 105 3.60 9.07 -2.13
CA PHE A 105 4.04 7.71 -1.80
C PHE A 105 4.79 7.75 -0.47
N THR A 106 4.10 7.41 0.61
CA THR A 106 4.75 7.09 1.88
C THR A 106 5.10 5.61 1.88
N LEU A 107 6.38 5.30 2.14
CA LEU A 107 6.89 3.92 2.12
C LEU A 107 6.24 3.06 3.21
N LEU A 108 5.91 3.64 4.37
CA LEU A 108 5.42 2.89 5.53
C LEU A 108 4.07 2.21 5.27
N PRO A 109 3.01 2.93 4.83
CA PRO A 109 1.71 2.31 4.53
C PRO A 109 1.81 1.27 3.43
N PHE A 110 2.62 1.53 2.39
CA PHE A 110 2.84 0.57 1.32
C PHE A 110 3.49 -0.74 1.83
N LEU A 111 4.53 -0.65 2.68
CA LEU A 111 5.20 -1.81 3.26
C LEU A 111 4.25 -2.62 4.16
N PHE A 112 3.40 -1.96 4.95
CA PHE A 112 2.39 -2.65 5.76
C PHE A 112 1.37 -3.40 4.91
N ILE A 113 0.82 -2.74 3.88
CA ILE A 113 -0.15 -3.37 2.99
C ILE A 113 0.48 -4.55 2.23
N ALA A 114 1.72 -4.41 1.75
CA ALA A 114 2.45 -5.49 1.10
C ALA A 114 2.65 -6.70 2.03
N ALA A 115 2.95 -6.48 3.32
CA ALA A 115 3.13 -7.55 4.29
C ALA A 115 1.80 -8.26 4.63
N ILE A 116 0.70 -7.50 4.78
CA ILE A 116 -0.64 -8.05 4.99
C ILE A 116 -1.06 -8.89 3.77
N SER A 117 -0.84 -8.38 2.56
CA SER A 117 -1.14 -9.08 1.30
C SER A 117 -0.35 -10.39 1.15
N ALA A 118 0.95 -10.38 1.42
CA ALA A 118 1.77 -11.60 1.39
C ALA A 118 1.31 -12.62 2.44
N THR A 119 0.96 -12.18 3.65
CA THR A 119 0.42 -13.06 4.71
C THR A 119 -0.90 -13.69 4.27
N ARG A 120 -1.79 -12.89 3.68
CA ARG A 120 -3.07 -13.35 3.13
C ARG A 120 -2.88 -14.43 2.07
N ARG A 121 -1.91 -14.25 1.16
CA ARG A 121 -1.60 -15.25 0.12
C ARG A 121 -1.13 -16.58 0.71
N ILE A 122 -0.29 -16.55 1.75
CA ILE A 122 0.15 -17.75 2.47
C ILE A 122 -1.05 -18.49 3.08
N LEU A 123 -1.97 -17.77 3.72
CA LEU A 123 -3.18 -18.38 4.29
C LEU A 123 -4.08 -19.00 3.22
N ALA A 124 -4.24 -18.34 2.07
CA ALA A 124 -5.08 -18.85 0.98
C ALA A 124 -4.52 -20.14 0.37
N VAL A 125 -3.25 -20.11 -0.02
CA VAL A 125 -2.58 -21.26 -0.62
C VAL A 125 -2.45 -22.39 0.42
N GLY A 126 -2.14 -22.06 1.67
CA GLY A 126 -2.09 -23.03 2.77
C GLY A 126 -3.42 -23.72 3.04
N ALA A 127 -4.53 -22.97 3.03
CA ALA A 127 -5.86 -23.52 3.19
C ALA A 127 -6.24 -24.44 2.02
N ALA A 128 -6.00 -24.02 0.78
CA ALA A 128 -6.26 -24.82 -0.42
C ALA A 128 -5.51 -26.17 -0.37
N MET A 129 -4.21 -26.14 -0.05
CA MET A 129 -3.38 -27.36 0.09
C MET A 129 -3.87 -28.31 1.20
N SER A 130 -4.62 -27.83 2.19
CA SER A 130 -5.07 -28.68 3.31
C SER A 130 -6.21 -29.63 2.92
N VAL A 131 -6.90 -29.36 1.80
CA VAL A 131 -8.09 -30.11 1.39
C VAL A 131 -7.98 -30.65 -0.04
N GLU A 132 -7.18 -30.04 -0.91
CA GLU A 132 -6.91 -30.58 -2.24
C GLU A 132 -5.84 -31.68 -2.22
N ARG A 133 -6.08 -32.75 -2.98
CA ARG A 133 -5.07 -33.75 -3.30
C ARG A 133 -4.25 -33.27 -4.49
N LEU A 134 -3.16 -32.56 -4.20
CA LEU A 134 -2.23 -32.07 -5.20
C LEU A 134 -1.31 -33.19 -5.69
N ASP A 135 -0.98 -33.16 -6.98
CA ASP A 135 0.13 -33.95 -7.51
C ASP A 135 1.48 -33.41 -7.00
N ALA A 136 2.54 -34.21 -7.14
CA ALA A 136 3.89 -33.84 -6.69
C ALA A 136 4.39 -32.53 -7.32
N GLU A 137 4.02 -32.25 -8.57
CA GLU A 137 4.37 -31.00 -9.25
C GLU A 137 3.64 -29.79 -8.66
N GLU A 138 2.32 -29.89 -8.51
CA GLU A 138 1.46 -28.83 -7.97
C GLU A 138 1.83 -28.52 -6.51
N PHE A 139 2.09 -29.56 -5.72
CA PHE A 139 2.56 -29.41 -4.36
C PHE A 139 3.91 -28.69 -4.31
N ARG A 140 4.86 -29.04 -5.18
CA ARG A 140 6.16 -28.35 -5.25
C ARG A 140 5.98 -26.89 -5.62
N GLN A 141 5.12 -26.59 -6.59
CA GLN A 141 4.84 -25.22 -6.99
C GLN A 141 4.18 -24.40 -5.86
N ALA A 142 3.22 -25.00 -5.13
CA ALA A 142 2.57 -24.36 -4.00
C ALA A 142 3.54 -24.10 -2.83
N VAL A 143 4.45 -25.04 -2.54
CA VAL A 143 5.53 -24.84 -1.54
C VAL A 143 6.48 -23.73 -1.96
N ILE A 144 6.83 -23.64 -3.25
CA ILE A 144 7.65 -22.53 -3.78
C ILE A 144 6.91 -21.20 -3.63
N ASP A 145 5.62 -21.12 -4.00
CA ASP A 145 4.81 -19.91 -3.83
C ASP A 145 4.78 -19.47 -2.35
N LEU A 146 4.56 -20.41 -1.43
CA LEU A 146 4.63 -20.14 0.02
C LEU A 146 6.01 -19.63 0.46
N GLY A 147 7.08 -20.28 0.00
CA GLY A 147 8.45 -19.90 0.32
C GLY A 147 8.80 -18.49 -0.18
N VAL A 148 8.36 -18.15 -1.39
CA VAL A 148 8.53 -16.81 -1.97
C VAL A 148 7.76 -15.76 -1.16
N ASN A 149 6.48 -16.01 -0.83
CA ASN A 149 5.69 -15.08 -0.01
C ASN A 149 6.29 -14.90 1.39
N ALA A 150 6.78 -15.97 2.02
CA ALA A 150 7.47 -15.89 3.30
C ALA A 150 8.75 -15.06 3.21
N GLY A 151 9.55 -15.27 2.14
CA GLY A 151 10.73 -14.45 1.85
C GLY A 151 10.40 -12.96 1.67
N ILE A 152 9.30 -12.64 0.99
CA ILE A 152 8.80 -11.27 0.83
C ILE A 152 8.48 -10.66 2.20
N ILE A 153 7.79 -11.37 3.09
CA ILE A 153 7.47 -10.87 4.45
C ILE A 153 8.74 -10.56 5.24
N VAL A 154 9.75 -11.45 5.19
CA VAL A 154 11.03 -11.23 5.86
C VAL A 154 11.74 -9.99 5.31
N ALA A 155 11.78 -9.84 3.99
CA ALA A 155 12.38 -8.68 3.33
C ALA A 155 11.66 -7.36 3.69
N LEU A 156 10.31 -7.36 3.69
CA LEU A 156 9.50 -6.20 4.08
C LEU A 156 9.68 -5.84 5.55
N THR A 157 9.72 -6.84 6.44
CA THR A 157 9.98 -6.64 7.86
C THR A 157 11.36 -6.04 8.09
N LEU A 158 12.38 -6.52 7.37
CA LEU A 158 13.72 -5.94 7.41
C LEU A 158 13.73 -4.50 6.90
N ALA A 159 13.02 -4.21 5.80
CA ALA A 159 12.89 -2.85 5.27
C ALA A 159 12.21 -1.90 6.28
N LEU A 160 11.12 -2.34 6.93
CA LEU A 160 10.45 -1.59 8.00
C LEU A 160 11.38 -1.35 9.19
N PHE A 161 12.16 -2.36 9.59
CA PHE A 161 13.14 -2.24 10.66
C PHE A 161 14.23 -1.20 10.34
N LEU A 162 14.78 -1.21 9.13
CA LEU A 162 15.77 -0.21 8.71
C LEU A 162 15.18 1.20 8.63
N LEU A 163 13.95 1.33 8.10
CA LEU A 163 13.28 2.63 7.98
C LEU A 163 12.94 3.25 9.34
N SER A 164 12.52 2.43 10.31
CA SER A 164 12.25 2.90 11.69
C SER A 164 13.52 3.38 12.38
N ARG A 165 14.65 2.68 12.23
CA ARG A 165 15.96 3.09 12.78
C ARG A 165 16.44 4.45 12.24
N THR A 166 16.21 4.72 10.95
CA THR A 166 16.65 5.98 10.33
C THR A 166 15.81 7.17 10.79
N ARG A 167 14.48 7.01 10.96
CA ARG A 167 13.61 8.09 11.44
C ARG A 167 13.89 8.50 12.88
N VAL A 168 14.25 7.54 13.75
CA VAL A 168 14.62 7.83 15.16
C VAL A 168 15.84 8.75 15.26
N ARG A 169 16.77 8.72 14.28
CA ARG A 169 17.97 9.57 14.30
C ARG A 169 17.74 11.03 13.92
N ILE A 170 16.64 11.36 13.27
CA ILE A 170 16.37 12.74 12.78
C ILE A 170 15.67 13.60 13.86
N GLY A 171 15.06 12.99 14.88
CA GLY A 171 14.34 13.70 15.94
C GLY A 171 15.20 14.29 17.07
N HIS A 172 16.53 14.13 17.06
CA HIS A 172 17.39 14.45 18.21
C HIS A 172 18.41 15.58 17.98
N ASN A 173 18.35 16.30 16.85
CA ASN A 173 19.33 17.36 16.51
C ASN A 173 18.78 18.80 16.60
N SER A 174 17.59 19.02 17.18
CA SER A 174 16.94 20.35 17.17
C SER A 174 16.97 21.10 18.51
N GLU A 175 17.51 20.54 19.59
CA GLU A 175 17.40 21.12 20.94
C GLU A 175 18.68 21.77 21.49
N THR A 176 19.74 21.97 20.69
CA THR A 176 21.02 22.50 21.22
C THR A 176 21.40 23.91 20.77
N VAL A 177 20.46 24.72 20.28
CA VAL A 177 20.67 26.16 20.02
C VAL A 177 19.38 26.86 20.45
N GLU A 178 19.25 27.45 21.63
CA GLU A 178 19.78 28.77 21.97
C GLU A 178 19.53 29.06 23.47
N THR A 179 20.54 28.86 24.33
CA THR A 179 20.57 29.50 25.65
C THR A 179 21.44 30.74 25.57
N THR A 180 20.88 31.86 25.11
CA THR A 180 21.46 33.18 25.38
C THR A 180 20.38 34.08 25.95
N GLN A 181 20.32 34.08 27.27
CA GLN A 181 19.49 34.94 28.10
C GLN A 181 20.03 36.39 28.01
N PRO A 182 19.24 37.40 27.58
CA PRO A 182 19.68 38.77 27.68
C PRO A 182 19.46 39.24 29.12
N THR A 183 20.54 39.44 29.86
CA THR A 183 20.54 40.13 31.15
C THR A 183 20.05 41.56 30.95
N ARG A 184 18.91 41.87 31.57
CA ARG A 184 18.31 43.20 31.64
C ARG A 184 18.98 44.00 32.77
N GLY A 185 19.41 45.21 32.44
CA GLY A 185 19.76 46.27 33.39
C GLY A 185 21.25 46.58 33.42
N GLU A 186 21.65 47.71 32.82
CA GLU A 186 21.93 48.97 33.51
C GLU A 186 21.50 50.15 32.62
#